data_AF-A0ABD0P0V8-F1
#
_entry.id   AF-A0ABD0P0V8-F1
#
_cell.length_a   1.000
_cell.length_b   1.000
_cell.length_c   1.000
_cell.angle_alpha   90.00
_cell.angle_beta   90.00
_cell.angle_gamma   90.00
#
_symmetry.space_group_name_H-M   'P 1'
#
loop_
_entity.id
_entity.type
_entity.pdbx_description
1 polymer ?
#
loop_
_entity_poly.entity_id
_entity_poly.type
_entity_poly.pdbx_seq_one_letter_code
_entity_poly.pdbx_strand_id
1 'polypeptide(L)'
;KKNLHLLFSVFLLGFWGIILLACRLYWMGNKPPNFSNSDNPAADCPCFLTRTLTFFFLPAMNVWLLLTIADWRNLHTVAFYTSLLALAWFGLCHYTTKSKETNGKAHHVANGNLVVFSLGLLAIPFIPATNLFFYVGFVVAERVLYIPSMGFCLAFYVRLRRKSSRTLVIGCSAALVLLFGIKTVLRNRDWQNEEMLYKSGISVNPAK
;
A
#
# COMPACT_ATOMS: atom_id res chain seq x y z
N LYS A 1 -24.78 -5.97 -26.62
CA LYS A 1 -24.78 -6.99 -25.53
C LYS A 1 -23.59 -6.88 -24.56
N LYS A 2 -22.32 -6.88 -25.00
CA LYS A 2 -21.15 -6.79 -24.08
C LYS A 2 -21.10 -5.53 -23.20
N ASN A 3 -21.45 -4.36 -23.74
CA ASN A 3 -21.43 -3.10 -22.99
C ASN A 3 -22.52 -3.01 -21.90
N LEU A 4 -23.66 -3.71 -22.09
CA LEU A 4 -24.75 -3.73 -21.11
C LEU A 4 -24.36 -4.51 -19.86
N HIS A 5 -23.66 -5.65 -20.03
CA HIS A 5 -23.14 -6.41 -18.90
C HIS A 5 -22.07 -5.62 -18.14
N LEU A 6 -21.16 -4.94 -18.85
CA LEU A 6 -20.16 -4.07 -18.22
C LEU A 6 -20.82 -2.93 -17.44
N LEU A 7 -21.79 -2.24 -18.05
CA LEU A 7 -22.54 -1.16 -17.41
C LEU A 7 -23.26 -1.67 -16.15
N PHE A 8 -23.89 -2.83 -16.23
CA PHE A 8 -24.54 -3.47 -15.08
C PHE A 8 -23.55 -3.84 -13.98
N SER A 9 -22.36 -4.38 -14.31
CA SER A 9 -21.31 -4.67 -13.34
C SER A 9 -20.78 -3.40 -12.66
N VAL A 10 -20.56 -2.32 -13.42
CA VAL A 10 -20.12 -1.02 -12.89
C VAL A 10 -21.21 -0.42 -12.00
N PHE A 11 -22.46 -0.50 -12.41
CA PHE A 11 -23.61 -0.07 -11.62
C PHE A 11 -23.69 -0.83 -10.29
N LEU A 12 -23.62 -2.17 -10.33
CA LEU A 12 -23.62 -2.99 -9.12
C LEU A 12 -22.45 -2.67 -8.19
N LEU A 13 -21.24 -2.48 -8.75
CA LEU A 13 -20.06 -2.10 -7.97
C LEU A 13 -20.25 -0.74 -7.29
N GLY A 14 -20.74 0.25 -8.03
CA GLY A 14 -21.02 1.58 -7.49
C GLY A 14 -22.11 1.56 -6.42
N PHE A 15 -23.20 0.84 -6.68
CA PHE A 15 -24.31 0.68 -5.74
C PHE A 15 -23.87 0.01 -4.44
N TRP A 16 -23.15 -1.11 -4.52
CA TRP A 16 -22.59 -1.78 -3.34
C TRP A 16 -21.55 -0.92 -2.62
N GLY A 17 -20.72 -0.17 -3.36
CA GLY A 17 -19.76 0.76 -2.77
C GLY A 17 -20.43 1.84 -1.94
N ILE A 18 -21.53 2.42 -2.45
CA ILE A 18 -22.33 3.41 -1.72
C ILE A 18 -22.96 2.80 -0.48
N ILE A 19 -23.54 1.60 -0.57
CA ILE A 19 -24.13 0.90 0.58
C ILE A 19 -23.08 0.66 1.66
N LEU A 20 -21.92 0.09 1.29
CA LEU A 20 -20.85 -0.20 2.25
C LEU A 20 -20.32 1.08 2.89
N LEU A 21 -20.16 2.16 2.11
CA LEU A 21 -19.74 3.45 2.64
C LEU A 21 -20.79 4.03 3.60
N ALA A 22 -22.08 3.98 3.25
CA ALA A 22 -23.16 4.44 4.10
C ALA A 22 -23.24 3.63 5.40
N CYS A 23 -23.16 2.30 5.33
CA CYS A 23 -23.08 1.43 6.50
C CYS A 23 -21.85 1.76 7.37
N ARG A 24 -20.69 2.00 6.74
CA ARG A 24 -19.46 2.36 7.44
C ARG A 24 -19.60 3.68 8.18
N LEU A 25 -20.12 4.72 7.52
CA LEU A 25 -20.34 6.04 8.12
C LEU A 25 -21.37 6.00 9.24
N TYR A 26 -22.46 5.26 9.02
CA TYR A 26 -23.48 5.00 10.05
C TYR A 26 -22.86 4.33 11.27
N TRP A 27 -22.06 3.28 11.08
CA TRP A 27 -21.36 2.59 12.18
C TRP A 27 -20.35 3.49 12.88
N MET A 28 -19.71 4.42 12.16
CA MET A 28 -18.79 5.42 12.71
C MET A 28 -19.52 6.58 13.41
N GLY A 29 -20.85 6.57 13.46
CA GLY A 29 -21.64 7.61 14.12
C GLY A 29 -21.64 8.96 13.40
N ASN A 30 -21.37 8.99 12.09
CA ASN A 30 -21.36 10.19 11.23
C ASN A 30 -20.51 11.38 11.74
N LYS A 31 -19.53 11.13 12.61
CA LYS A 31 -18.58 12.15 13.07
C LYS A 31 -17.26 11.97 12.33
N PRO A 32 -16.58 13.07 11.93
CA PRO A 32 -15.23 12.96 11.42
C PRO A 32 -14.31 12.35 12.49
N PRO A 33 -13.26 11.61 12.10
CA PRO A 33 -12.30 11.09 13.06
C PRO A 33 -11.65 12.25 13.82
N ASN A 34 -11.70 12.20 15.14
CA ASN A 34 -10.95 13.11 15.99
C ASN A 34 -9.65 12.42 16.39
N PHE A 35 -8.51 13.05 16.09
CA PHE A 35 -7.20 12.51 16.43
C PHE A 35 -6.64 13.27 17.63
N SER A 36 -5.91 12.55 18.49
CA SER A 36 -5.20 13.19 19.59
C SER A 36 -3.96 13.90 19.05
N ASN A 37 -3.54 14.99 19.70
CA ASN A 37 -2.26 15.65 19.40
C ASN A 37 -1.08 14.65 19.48
N SER A 38 -1.16 13.70 20.41
CA SER A 38 -0.16 12.62 20.57
C SER A 38 0.02 11.75 19.33
N ASP A 39 -1.01 11.63 18.47
CA ASP A 39 -0.99 10.72 17.32
C ASP A 39 -0.16 11.29 16.16
N ASN A 40 -0.25 12.61 15.97
CA ASN A 40 0.52 13.34 14.96
C ASN A 40 0.79 14.79 15.40
N PRO A 41 1.78 15.01 16.30
CA PRO A 41 2.08 16.34 16.83
C PRO A 41 2.62 17.29 15.77
N ALA A 42 3.25 16.76 14.71
CA ALA A 42 3.75 17.55 13.59
C ALA A 42 2.62 18.23 12.82
N ALA A 43 1.50 17.53 12.64
CA ALA A 43 0.37 18.02 11.87
C ALA A 43 -0.52 19.00 12.66
N ASP A 44 -0.53 18.89 13.99
CA ASP A 44 -1.31 19.74 14.91
C ASP A 44 -0.61 21.08 15.28
N CYS A 45 0.60 21.31 14.79
CA CYS A 45 1.34 22.55 15.07
C CYS A 45 0.64 23.78 14.43
N PRO A 46 0.40 24.87 15.19
CA PRO A 46 -0.27 26.07 14.68
C PRO A 46 0.60 26.86 13.69
N CYS A 47 1.93 26.76 13.81
CA CYS A 47 2.86 27.43 12.92
C CYS A 47 2.98 26.67 11.58
N PHE A 48 2.52 27.30 10.50
CA PHE A 48 2.57 26.71 9.14
C PHE A 48 3.99 26.32 8.72
N LEU A 49 4.98 27.16 9.05
CA LEU A 49 6.38 26.94 8.68
C LEU A 49 6.95 25.72 9.40
N THR A 50 6.77 25.63 10.73
CA THR A 50 7.22 24.49 11.52
C THR A 50 6.59 23.20 11.03
N ARG A 51 5.26 23.19 10.83
CA ARG A 51 4.54 22.03 10.28
C ARG A 51 5.11 21.57 8.94
N THR A 52 5.29 22.51 8.01
CA THR A 52 5.79 22.22 6.66
C THR A 52 7.23 21.70 6.71
N LEU A 53 8.13 22.35 7.46
CA LEU A 53 9.52 21.93 7.61
C LEU A 53 9.61 20.55 8.28
N THR A 54 8.81 20.28 9.32
CA THR A 54 8.78 18.98 9.98
C THR A 54 8.30 17.89 9.01
N PHE A 55 7.29 18.16 8.18
CA PHE A 55 6.84 17.21 7.16
C PHE A 55 7.86 16.95 6.05
N PHE A 56 8.75 17.89 5.75
CA PHE A 56 9.88 17.64 4.84
C PHE A 56 11.06 16.95 5.53
N PHE A 57 11.29 17.26 6.80
CA PHE A 57 12.34 16.65 7.62
C PHE A 57 12.10 15.16 7.88
N LEU A 58 10.85 14.77 8.12
CA LEU A 58 10.49 13.39 8.44
C LEU A 58 10.89 12.39 7.32
N PRO A 59 10.54 12.60 6.03
CA PRO A 59 11.07 11.81 4.94
C PRO A 59 12.59 11.83 4.85
N ALA A 60 13.24 12.98 5.05
CA ALA A 60 14.71 13.09 4.99
C ALA A 60 15.38 12.22 6.08
N MET A 61 14.86 12.24 7.30
CA MET A 61 15.32 11.37 8.39
C MET A 61 15.09 9.89 8.10
N ASN A 62 13.94 9.54 7.52
CA ASN A 62 13.66 8.16 7.13
C ASN A 62 14.59 7.69 6.00
N VAL A 63 14.91 8.55 5.03
CA VAL A 63 15.91 8.25 3.99
C VAL A 63 17.29 8.07 4.62
N TRP A 64 17.69 8.92 5.55
CA TRP A 64 18.94 8.77 6.28
C TRP A 64 19.03 7.44 7.05
N LEU A 65 17.95 7.08 7.76
CA LEU A 65 17.83 5.79 8.43
C LEU A 65 17.98 4.63 7.45
N LEU A 66 17.35 4.70 6.26
CA LEU A 66 17.48 3.67 5.22
C LEU A 66 18.91 3.51 4.71
N LEU A 67 19.68 4.58 4.62
CA LEU A 67 21.09 4.54 4.23
C LEU A 67 21.99 3.92 5.31
N THR A 68 21.48 3.80 6.54
CA THR A 68 22.19 3.13 7.62
C THR A 68 22.01 1.61 7.46
N ILE A 69 23.00 0.97 6.82
CA ILE A 69 23.00 -0.48 6.48
C ILE A 69 23.13 -1.37 7.75
N ALA A 70 23.26 -0.78 8.94
CA ALA A 70 23.44 -1.50 10.20
C ALA A 70 22.21 -2.34 10.61
N ASP A 71 21.02 -2.03 10.10
CA ASP A 71 19.80 -2.77 10.40
C ASP A 71 19.32 -3.58 9.20
N TRP A 72 19.16 -4.89 9.39
CA TRP A 72 18.63 -5.81 8.38
C TRP A 72 17.25 -5.38 7.86
N ARG A 73 16.44 -4.70 8.70
CA ARG A 73 15.13 -4.15 8.32
C ARG A 73 15.24 -3.06 7.25
N ASN A 74 16.30 -2.26 7.29
CA ASN A 74 16.55 -1.23 6.30
C ASN A 74 16.86 -1.86 4.93
N LEU A 75 17.60 -2.98 4.92
CA LEU A 75 17.89 -3.72 3.70
C LEU A 75 16.61 -4.25 3.01
N HIS A 76 15.67 -4.85 3.77
CA HIS A 76 14.36 -5.28 3.23
C HIS A 76 13.60 -4.10 2.62
N THR A 77 13.63 -2.96 3.30
CA THR A 77 12.91 -1.76 2.88
C THR A 77 13.52 -1.17 1.60
N VAL A 78 14.85 -1.13 1.49
CA VAL A 78 15.55 -0.73 0.26
C VAL A 78 15.26 -1.69 -0.89
N ALA A 79 15.31 -3.00 -0.66
CA ALA A 79 14.97 -4.00 -1.68
C ALA A 79 13.53 -3.84 -2.18
N PHE A 80 12.59 -3.57 -1.27
CA PHE A 80 11.20 -3.32 -1.61
C PHE A 80 11.05 -2.06 -2.47
N TYR A 81 11.54 -0.90 -2.02
CA TYR A 81 11.40 0.36 -2.78
C TYR A 81 12.14 0.36 -4.12
N THR A 82 13.32 -0.26 -4.20
CA THR A 82 14.05 -0.41 -5.47
C THR A 82 13.28 -1.28 -6.47
N SER A 83 12.66 -2.37 -6.00
CA SER A 83 11.80 -3.21 -6.85
C SER A 83 10.54 -2.46 -7.33
N LEU A 84 9.95 -1.62 -6.46
CA LEU A 84 8.80 -0.78 -6.77
C LEU A 84 9.14 0.24 -7.86
N LEU A 85 10.24 0.98 -7.69
CA LEU A 85 10.71 1.98 -8.66
C LEU A 85 11.07 1.34 -9.99
N ALA A 86 11.75 0.19 -9.99
CA ALA A 86 12.05 -0.55 -11.21
C ALA A 86 10.76 -0.94 -11.94
N LEU A 87 9.79 -1.58 -11.28
CA LEU A 87 8.54 -1.97 -11.92
C LEU A 87 7.74 -0.78 -12.44
N ALA A 88 7.69 0.33 -11.70
CA ALA A 88 7.02 1.55 -12.13
C ALA A 88 7.70 2.16 -13.36
N TRP A 89 9.03 2.33 -13.33
CA TRP A 89 9.84 2.86 -14.43
C TRP A 89 9.66 2.02 -15.70
N PHE A 90 9.83 0.70 -15.59
CA PHE A 90 9.66 -0.19 -16.72
C PHE A 90 8.21 -0.23 -17.21
N GLY A 91 7.21 -0.17 -16.31
CA GLY A 91 5.79 -0.07 -16.69
C GLY A 91 5.49 1.18 -17.52
N LEU A 92 6.06 2.33 -17.12
CA LEU A 92 5.93 3.61 -17.83
C LEU A 92 6.69 3.62 -19.16
N CYS A 93 7.97 3.23 -19.16
CA CYS A 93 8.81 3.20 -20.36
C CYS A 93 8.32 2.19 -21.41
N HIS A 94 7.76 1.06 -20.99
CA HIS A 94 7.27 0.02 -21.89
C HIS A 94 5.83 0.28 -22.39
N TYR A 95 5.07 1.14 -21.70
CA TYR A 95 3.79 1.69 -22.17
C TYR A 95 4.02 2.69 -23.32
N THR A 96 4.98 3.60 -23.18
CA THR A 96 5.25 4.65 -24.18
C THR A 96 5.87 4.11 -25.48
N THR A 97 6.71 3.06 -25.40
CA THR A 97 7.42 2.51 -26.55
C THR A 97 6.58 1.65 -27.50
N LYS A 98 5.40 1.18 -27.09
CA LYS A 98 4.65 0.16 -27.85
C LYS A 98 3.31 0.62 -28.44
N SER A 99 3.25 1.88 -28.88
CA SER A 99 2.15 2.41 -29.72
C SER A 99 2.24 1.98 -31.20
N LYS A 100 3.36 1.41 -31.64
CA LYS A 100 3.51 0.89 -33.02
C LYS A 100 3.43 -0.64 -33.11
N GLU A 101 2.47 -1.08 -33.92
CA GLU A 101 2.36 -2.34 -34.68
C GLU A 101 1.59 -3.56 -34.16
N THR A 102 1.14 -4.30 -35.17
CA THR A 102 -0.14 -5.00 -35.41
C THR A 102 -0.19 -6.47 -34.99
N ASN A 103 -1.41 -7.05 -35.07
CA ASN A 103 -1.79 -8.48 -34.95
C ASN A 103 -2.01 -9.14 -33.57
N GLY A 104 -1.81 -8.46 -32.44
CA GLY A 104 -2.10 -9.00 -31.08
C GLY A 104 -3.15 -8.25 -30.27
N LYS A 105 -4.04 -7.48 -30.94
CA LYS A 105 -4.77 -6.32 -30.37
C LYS A 105 -5.53 -6.58 -29.06
N ALA A 106 -6.27 -7.68 -28.92
CA ALA A 106 -7.14 -7.90 -27.76
C ALA A 106 -6.37 -8.19 -26.45
N HIS A 107 -5.35 -9.06 -26.50
CA HIS A 107 -4.56 -9.42 -25.31
C HIS A 107 -3.58 -8.30 -24.93
N HIS A 108 -3.10 -7.51 -25.90
CA HIS A 108 -2.23 -6.38 -25.65
C HIS A 108 -2.96 -5.18 -25.02
N VAL A 109 -4.16 -4.85 -25.47
CA VAL A 109 -4.97 -3.76 -24.89
C VAL A 109 -5.37 -4.07 -23.44
N ALA A 110 -5.75 -5.32 -23.15
CA ALA A 110 -6.10 -5.73 -21.78
C ALA A 110 -4.92 -5.59 -20.80
N ASN A 111 -3.70 -5.91 -21.23
CA ASN A 111 -2.51 -5.75 -20.38
C ASN A 111 -2.13 -4.28 -20.18
N GLY A 112 -2.31 -3.41 -21.18
CA GLY A 112 -2.07 -1.97 -21.05
C GLY A 112 -2.99 -1.32 -20.01
N ASN A 113 -4.29 -1.60 -20.09
CA ASN A 113 -5.26 -1.10 -19.12
C ASN A 113 -4.97 -1.62 -17.70
N LEU A 114 -4.52 -2.86 -17.56
CA LEU A 114 -4.16 -3.45 -16.27
C LEU A 114 -2.90 -2.79 -15.66
N VAL A 115 -1.90 -2.45 -16.47
CA VAL A 115 -0.71 -1.71 -16.01
C VAL A 115 -1.09 -0.31 -15.52
N VAL A 116 -1.89 0.43 -16.29
CA VAL A 116 -2.38 1.76 -15.88
C VAL A 116 -3.19 1.69 -14.59
N PHE A 117 -4.07 0.69 -14.47
CA PHE A 117 -4.83 0.45 -13.24
C PHE A 117 -3.91 0.14 -12.05
N SER A 118 -2.89 -0.71 -12.24
CA SER A 118 -1.93 -1.06 -11.20
C SER A 118 -1.11 0.13 -10.71
N LEU A 119 -0.70 1.02 -11.62
CA LEU A 119 -0.01 2.28 -11.28
C LEU A 119 -0.95 3.26 -10.57
N GLY A 120 -2.23 3.33 -10.98
CA GLY A 120 -3.25 4.12 -10.30
C GLY A 120 -3.48 3.67 -8.86
N LEU A 121 -3.59 2.35 -8.63
CA LEU A 121 -3.70 1.78 -7.28
C LEU A 121 -2.45 2.00 -6.40
N LEU A 122 -1.28 2.19 -7.01
CA LEU A 122 -0.04 2.49 -6.30
C LEU A 122 0.00 3.95 -5.82
N ALA A 123 -0.43 4.89 -6.66
CA ALA A 123 -0.30 6.33 -6.40
C ALA A 123 -1.51 6.95 -5.68
N ILE A 124 -2.74 6.68 -6.15
CA ILE A 124 -3.95 7.40 -5.70
C ILE A 124 -4.22 7.21 -4.21
N PRO A 125 -4.15 5.99 -3.63
CA PRO A 125 -4.41 5.78 -2.21
C PRO A 125 -3.38 6.42 -1.27
N PHE A 126 -2.20 6.76 -1.79
CA PHE A 126 -1.15 7.42 -1.02
C PHE A 126 -1.42 8.92 -0.84
N ILE A 127 -2.17 9.55 -1.75
CA ILE A 127 -2.41 11.01 -1.75
C ILE A 127 -3.05 11.50 -0.44
N PRO A 128 -4.10 10.88 0.12
CA PRO A 128 -4.65 11.33 1.40
C PRO A 128 -3.67 11.14 2.56
N ALA A 129 -2.79 10.14 2.48
CA ALA A 129 -1.85 9.83 3.55
C ALA A 129 -0.60 10.73 3.56
N THR A 130 -0.34 11.50 2.50
CA THR A 130 0.75 12.49 2.50
C THR A 130 0.47 13.71 3.37
N ASN A 131 -0.73 13.79 3.98
CA ASN A 131 -1.18 14.96 4.74
C ASN A 131 -1.19 16.27 3.94
N LEU A 132 -1.10 16.22 2.60
CA LEU A 132 -1.01 17.41 1.74
C LEU A 132 -2.35 18.14 1.62
N PHE A 133 -3.46 17.40 1.55
CA PHE A 133 -4.80 17.95 1.36
C PHE A 133 -5.69 17.87 2.61
N PHE A 134 -5.42 16.92 3.51
CA PHE A 134 -6.23 16.66 4.70
C PHE A 134 -5.34 16.30 5.88
N TYR A 135 -5.72 16.74 7.07
CA TYR A 135 -5.08 16.33 8.32
C TYR A 135 -5.42 14.87 8.61
N VAL A 136 -4.40 14.05 8.81
CA VAL A 136 -4.52 12.65 9.20
C VAL A 136 -3.66 12.41 10.44
N GLY A 137 -4.22 11.76 11.46
CA GLY A 137 -3.53 11.50 12.73
C GLY A 137 -2.41 10.46 12.67
N PHE A 138 -1.76 10.29 11.52
CA PHE A 138 -0.53 9.50 11.42
C PHE A 138 0.42 10.14 10.41
N VAL A 139 1.71 10.13 10.75
CA VAL A 139 2.77 10.72 9.93
C VAL A 139 3.08 9.88 8.70
N VAL A 140 3.36 8.59 8.89
CA VAL A 140 3.48 7.54 7.87
C VAL A 140 3.21 6.22 8.60
N ALA A 141 2.32 5.38 8.09
CA ALA A 141 2.03 4.08 8.70
C ALA A 141 2.06 2.97 7.65
N GLU A 142 2.54 1.79 8.04
CA GLU A 142 2.59 0.60 7.18
C GLU A 142 1.22 0.25 6.57
N ARG A 143 0.13 0.51 7.29
CA ARG A 143 -1.25 0.28 6.82
C ARG A 143 -1.61 1.10 5.57
N VAL A 144 -0.97 2.23 5.35
CA VAL A 144 -1.15 3.06 4.15
C VAL A 144 -0.64 2.33 2.90
N LEU A 145 0.38 1.49 3.07
CA LEU A 145 1.00 0.76 1.96
C LEU A 145 0.21 -0.47 1.54
N TYR A 146 -0.85 -0.85 2.25
CA TYR A 146 -1.65 -2.04 1.91
C TYR A 146 -2.28 -1.92 0.51
N ILE A 147 -2.99 -0.83 0.22
CA ILE A 147 -3.62 -0.64 -1.10
C ILE A 147 -2.57 -0.47 -2.21
N PRO A 148 -1.53 0.37 -2.03
CA PRO A 148 -0.42 0.43 -2.97
C PRO A 148 0.28 -0.91 -3.23
N SER A 149 0.39 -1.79 -2.21
CA SER A 149 0.97 -3.12 -2.37
C SER A 149 0.15 -4.02 -3.29
N MET A 150 -1.18 -3.87 -3.34
CA MET A 150 -2.02 -4.58 -4.30
C MET A 150 -1.73 -4.13 -5.73
N GLY A 151 -1.51 -2.82 -5.95
CA GLY A 151 -1.04 -2.28 -7.22
C GLY A 151 0.31 -2.86 -7.65
N PHE A 152 1.27 -2.91 -6.72
CA PHE A 152 2.59 -3.55 -6.96
C PHE A 152 2.46 -5.04 -7.34
N CYS A 153 1.66 -5.82 -6.61
CA CYS A 153 1.43 -7.23 -6.90
C CYS A 153 0.81 -7.45 -8.30
N LEU A 154 -0.12 -6.60 -8.72
CA LEU A 154 -0.74 -6.66 -10.05
C LEU A 154 0.28 -6.33 -11.15
N ALA A 155 1.09 -5.28 -10.97
CA ALA A 155 2.16 -4.93 -11.91
C ALA A 155 3.19 -6.07 -12.05
N PHE A 156 3.59 -6.66 -10.92
CA PHE A 156 4.51 -7.79 -10.87
C PHE A 156 3.92 -9.04 -11.55
N TYR A 157 2.63 -9.33 -11.32
CA TYR A 157 1.92 -10.44 -11.95
C TYR A 157 1.91 -10.35 -13.48
N VAL A 158 1.59 -9.16 -14.03
CA VAL A 158 1.60 -8.93 -15.50
C VAL A 158 2.97 -9.28 -16.08
N ARG A 159 4.05 -8.99 -15.35
CA ARG A 159 5.41 -9.27 -15.78
C ARG A 159 5.77 -10.75 -15.73
N LEU A 160 5.39 -11.45 -14.66
CA LEU A 160 5.66 -12.87 -14.46
C LEU A 160 4.87 -13.79 -15.38
N ARG A 161 3.74 -13.32 -15.91
CA ARG A 161 2.94 -14.08 -16.87
C ARG A 161 3.69 -14.36 -18.18
N ARG A 162 4.78 -13.63 -18.48
CA ARG A 162 5.68 -13.92 -19.61
C ARG A 162 6.80 -14.90 -19.20
N LYS A 163 6.56 -16.20 -19.46
CA LYS A 163 7.45 -17.38 -19.50
C LYS A 163 8.00 -17.98 -18.17
N SER A 164 7.85 -19.32 -18.08
CA SER A 164 8.50 -20.35 -17.25
C SER A 164 8.44 -20.30 -15.72
N SER A 165 8.40 -19.13 -15.07
CA SER A 165 8.50 -19.06 -13.60
C SER A 165 7.18 -19.21 -12.84
N ARG A 166 6.05 -19.48 -13.51
CA ARG A 166 4.72 -19.49 -12.88
C ARG A 166 4.64 -20.43 -11.67
N THR A 167 5.19 -21.64 -11.77
CA THR A 167 5.22 -22.61 -10.67
C THR A 167 6.08 -22.11 -9.50
N LEU A 168 7.26 -21.54 -9.80
CA LEU A 168 8.14 -20.96 -8.78
C LEU A 168 7.43 -19.83 -8.03
N VAL A 169 6.76 -18.94 -8.75
CA VAL A 169 6.06 -17.80 -8.18
C VAL A 169 4.92 -18.25 -7.29
N ILE A 170 4.07 -19.16 -7.78
CA ILE A 170 2.97 -19.70 -6.99
C ILE A 170 3.52 -20.41 -5.75
N GLY A 171 4.62 -21.15 -5.89
CA GLY A 171 5.33 -21.78 -4.77
C GLY A 171 5.84 -20.76 -3.74
N CYS A 172 6.54 -19.71 -4.18
CA CYS A 172 7.03 -18.64 -3.31
C CYS A 172 5.86 -17.90 -2.63
N SER A 173 4.81 -17.55 -3.36
CA SER A 173 3.62 -16.89 -2.80
C SER A 173 2.91 -17.77 -1.78
N ALA A 174 2.72 -19.07 -2.07
CA ALA A 174 2.12 -20.02 -1.13
C ALA A 174 2.99 -20.19 0.12
N ALA A 175 4.32 -20.29 -0.04
CA ALA A 175 5.25 -20.35 1.08
C ALA A 175 5.17 -19.07 1.93
N LEU A 176 5.13 -17.88 1.33
CA LEU A 176 4.96 -16.62 2.06
C LEU A 176 3.64 -16.62 2.86
N VAL A 177 2.52 -17.00 2.24
CA VAL A 177 1.21 -17.08 2.91
C VAL A 177 1.25 -18.05 4.09
N LEU A 178 1.86 -19.22 3.93
CA LEU A 178 2.01 -20.19 5.02
C LEU A 178 2.89 -19.66 6.15
N LEU A 179 4.07 -19.12 5.83
CA LEU A 179 5.02 -18.60 6.81
C LEU A 179 4.44 -17.41 7.59
N PHE A 180 3.81 -16.46 6.90
CA PHE A 180 3.15 -15.33 7.56
C PHE A 180 1.90 -15.77 8.31
N GLY A 181 1.14 -16.74 7.81
CA GLY A 181 0.00 -17.33 8.52
C GLY A 181 0.42 -17.98 9.84
N ILE A 182 1.52 -18.75 9.84
CA ILE A 182 2.10 -19.31 11.07
C ILE A 182 2.51 -18.19 12.02
N LYS A 183 3.19 -17.13 11.52
CA LYS A 183 3.53 -15.97 12.36
C LYS A 183 2.31 -15.30 12.96
N THR A 184 1.21 -15.17 12.22
CA THR A 184 -0.05 -14.62 12.73
C THR A 184 -0.61 -15.50 13.86
N VAL A 185 -0.64 -16.82 13.68
CA VAL A 185 -1.11 -17.75 14.72
C VAL A 185 -0.25 -17.66 15.98
N LEU A 186 1.08 -17.55 15.84
CA LEU A 186 1.97 -17.36 16.97
C LEU A 186 1.73 -16.01 17.66
N ARG A 187 1.56 -14.93 16.89
CA ARG A 187 1.28 -13.60 17.42
C ARG A 187 -0.07 -13.52 18.13
N ASN A 188 -1.07 -14.29 17.70
CA ASN A 188 -2.37 -14.35 18.38
C ASN A 188 -2.26 -14.80 19.85
N ARG A 189 -1.18 -15.49 20.24
CA ARG A 189 -0.92 -15.82 21.66
C ARG A 189 -0.66 -14.57 22.50
N ASP A 190 -0.03 -13.55 21.92
CA ASP A 190 0.24 -12.28 22.61
C ASP A 190 -1.07 -11.52 22.92
N TRP A 191 -2.13 -11.76 22.14
CA TRP A 191 -3.44 -11.10 22.28
C TRP A 191 -4.37 -11.78 23.28
N GLN A 192 -3.93 -12.85 23.96
CA GLN A 192 -4.79 -13.57 24.90
C GLN A 192 -5.13 -12.73 26.12
N ASN A 193 -4.16 -11.99 26.66
CA ASN A 193 -4.31 -11.18 27.86
C ASN A 193 -3.51 -9.88 27.75
N GLU A 194 -3.94 -8.82 28.44
CA GLU A 194 -3.28 -7.51 28.45
C GLU A 194 -1.81 -7.60 28.87
N GLU A 195 -1.48 -8.38 29.90
CA GLU A 195 -0.10 -8.55 30.38
C GLU A 195 0.82 -9.09 29.27
N MET A 196 0.37 -10.13 28.55
CA MET A 196 1.15 -10.74 27.46
C MET A 196 1.33 -9.76 26.30
N LEU A 197 0.30 -8.97 26.00
CA LEU A 197 0.34 -7.94 24.98
C LEU A 197 1.39 -6.88 25.33
N TYR A 198 1.36 -6.32 26.55
CA TYR A 198 2.34 -5.33 26.99
C TYR A 198 3.75 -5.90 27.11
N LYS A 199 3.89 -7.11 27.65
CA LYS A 199 5.18 -7.80 27.79
C LYS A 199 5.85 -8.06 26.43
N SER A 200 5.08 -8.38 25.40
CA SER A 200 5.60 -8.54 24.04
C SER A 200 6.23 -7.24 23.50
N GLY A 201 5.70 -6.08 23.90
CA GLY A 201 6.19 -4.75 23.52
C GLY A 201 7.52 -4.35 24.14
N ILE A 202 7.82 -4.85 25.35
CA ILE A 202 9.08 -4.54 26.09
C ILE A 202 10.31 -4.98 25.29
N SER A 203 10.20 -6.10 24.56
CA SER A 203 11.32 -6.61 23.74
C SER A 203 11.70 -5.70 22.57
N VAL A 204 10.75 -4.89 22.09
CA VAL A 204 10.92 -4.02 20.91
C VAL A 204 11.22 -2.58 21.33
N ASN A 205 10.54 -2.11 22.36
CA ASN A 205 10.72 -0.78 22.92
C ASN A 205 10.83 -0.90 24.45
N PRO A 206 12.02 -1.25 24.97
CA PRO A 206 12.22 -1.34 26.41
C PRO A 206 11.94 0.00 27.06
N ALA A 207 11.40 -0.02 28.28
CA ALA A 207 11.21 1.20 29.06
C ALA A 207 12.56 1.90 29.21
N LYS A 208 12.60 3.19 28.83
CA LYS A 208 13.75 4.06 29.08
C LYS A 208 13.82 4.44 30.56
#